data_AF-A0A0D8XDW2-F1
#
_entry.id   AF-A0A0D8XDW2-F1
#
_cell.length_a   1.000
_cell.length_b   1.000
_cell.length_c   1.000
_cell.angle_alpha   90.00
_cell.angle_beta   90.00
_cell.angle_gamma   90.00
#
_symmetry.space_group_name_H-M   'P 1'
#
loop_
_entity.id
_entity.type
_entity.pdbx_description
1 polymer ?
#
loop_
_entity_poly.entity_id
_entity_poly.type
_entity_poly.pdbx_seq_one_letter_code
_entity_poly.pdbx_strand_id
1 'polypeptide(L)'
;MNYFSQIYGFPQGFPFNYGYQNPFFGGSYQGGVFSPNWAASLAEQIKDATKNARTEGITTVNGITIITMFIGGKRYSAQLPPYSSVTTQSYINYNNERQPIEEVIIIINGDVTVYRTVGGRTIVTDGNGNVRSDGGPFHIF
;
A
#
# COMPACT_ATOMS: atom_id res chain seq x y z
N MET A 1 -9.38 -10.22 56.23
CA MET A 1 -8.01 -10.77 56.23
C MET A 1 -7.57 -10.91 54.78
N ASN A 2 -6.49 -10.21 54.44
CA ASN A 2 -5.67 -10.23 53.21
C ASN A 2 -6.29 -9.87 51.84
N TYR A 3 -5.76 -8.76 51.32
CA TYR A 3 -5.77 -8.24 49.95
C TYR A 3 -5.05 -9.17 48.97
N PHE A 4 -5.38 -9.12 47.67
CA PHE A 4 -4.48 -8.70 46.58
C PHE A 4 -5.20 -8.79 45.22
N SER A 5 -5.32 -7.63 44.57
CA SER A 5 -5.45 -7.50 43.11
C SER A 5 -4.15 -7.94 42.45
N GLN A 6 -4.20 -8.78 41.41
CA GLN A 6 -3.06 -9.04 40.55
C GLN A 6 -3.43 -8.82 39.08
N ILE A 7 -2.83 -7.76 38.53
CA ILE A 7 -2.65 -7.53 37.10
C ILE A 7 -1.45 -8.39 36.68
N TYR A 8 -1.69 -9.42 35.87
CA TYR A 8 -0.69 -10.12 35.04
C TYR A 8 -1.45 -10.45 33.75
N GLY A 9 -1.06 -9.98 32.56
CA GLY A 9 0.22 -10.16 31.89
C GLY A 9 -0.13 -10.68 30.50
N PHE A 10 0.59 -10.25 29.46
CA PHE A 10 0.31 -10.61 28.06
C PHE A 10 0.00 -12.10 27.89
N PRO A 11 -1.07 -12.48 27.16
CA PRO A 11 -1.31 -13.88 26.85
C PRO A 11 -0.18 -14.41 25.96
N GLN A 12 0.61 -15.28 26.59
CA GLN A 12 1.48 -16.26 25.99
C GLN A 12 0.74 -17.09 24.94
N GLY A 13 1.40 -17.34 23.80
CA GLY A 13 1.09 -18.48 22.95
C GLY A 13 0.60 -18.13 21.55
N PHE A 14 1.51 -17.72 20.67
CA PHE A 14 1.35 -18.06 19.26
C PHE A 14 1.79 -19.53 19.07
N PRO A 15 0.97 -20.39 18.45
CA PRO A 15 1.23 -21.82 18.39
C PRO A 15 2.16 -22.14 17.21
N PHE A 16 3.41 -22.49 17.49
CA PHE A 16 4.25 -23.15 16.47
C PHE A 16 4.03 -24.65 16.56
N ASN A 17 3.15 -25.13 15.68
CA ASN A 17 2.96 -26.54 15.40
C ASN A 17 4.23 -27.12 14.75
N TYR A 18 4.71 -28.24 15.30
CA TYR A 18 5.89 -28.97 14.87
C TYR A 18 5.74 -29.41 13.41
N GLY A 19 6.57 -28.87 12.50
CA GLY A 19 6.64 -29.45 11.15
C GLY A 19 7.30 -28.64 10.04
N TYR A 20 7.61 -27.35 10.22
CA TYR A 20 8.25 -26.56 9.16
C TYR A 20 9.52 -25.88 9.63
N GLN A 21 10.59 -26.06 8.84
CA GLN A 21 11.90 -25.47 9.00
C GLN A 21 11.78 -23.95 9.13
N ASN A 22 11.98 -23.48 10.36
CA ASN A 22 12.12 -22.09 10.69
C ASN A 22 13.54 -21.65 10.30
N PRO A 23 13.74 -20.60 9.49
CA PRO A 23 15.07 -20.18 9.01
C PRO A 23 15.94 -19.54 10.11
N PHE A 24 15.53 -19.65 11.38
CA PHE A 24 16.15 -18.95 12.49
C PHE A 24 17.32 -19.69 13.13
N PHE A 25 17.50 -20.99 12.90
CA PHE A 25 18.65 -21.72 13.47
C PHE A 25 19.08 -22.89 12.56
N GLY A 26 20.14 -22.65 11.78
CA GLY A 26 20.74 -23.63 10.87
C GLY A 26 22.06 -23.12 10.29
N GLY A 27 22.94 -22.64 11.17
CA GLY A 27 24.23 -22.07 10.83
C GLY A 27 24.69 -21.18 11.98
N SER A 28 25.92 -21.40 12.45
CA SER A 28 26.64 -20.67 13.53
C SER A 28 26.04 -19.33 13.96
N TYR A 29 25.68 -19.23 15.24
CA TYR A 29 25.23 -18.04 15.95
C TYR A 29 26.01 -16.77 15.59
N GLN A 30 25.49 -15.98 14.65
CA GLN A 30 25.87 -14.58 14.41
C GLN A 30 24.92 -14.01 13.34
N GLY A 31 23.69 -13.62 13.70
CA GLY A 31 22.82 -13.04 12.66
C GLY A 31 21.41 -12.58 13.01
N GLY A 32 20.90 -12.76 14.23
CA GLY A 32 19.55 -12.31 14.59
C GLY A 32 19.46 -11.85 16.03
N VAL A 33 18.79 -10.70 16.28
CA VAL A 33 18.44 -9.99 17.55
C VAL A 33 19.51 -9.85 18.65
N PHE A 34 20.65 -10.52 18.52
CA PHE A 34 21.79 -10.60 19.43
C PHE A 34 23.10 -10.15 18.76
N SER A 35 23.04 -9.69 17.50
CA SER A 35 24.16 -9.01 16.83
C SER A 35 24.25 -7.57 17.34
N PRO A 36 25.41 -6.98 17.66
CA PRO A 36 25.52 -5.59 18.14
C PRO A 36 24.80 -4.56 17.26
N ASN A 37 24.59 -4.89 15.98
CA ASN A 37 23.96 -4.03 14.98
C ASN A 37 22.54 -4.48 14.60
N TRP A 38 21.91 -5.38 15.38
CA TRP A 38 20.59 -5.93 15.06
C TRP A 38 19.53 -4.81 14.91
N ALA A 39 19.56 -3.80 15.78
CA ALA A 39 18.63 -2.68 15.74
C ALA A 39 18.89 -1.76 14.54
N ALA A 40 20.15 -1.56 14.16
CA ALA A 40 20.51 -0.78 12.98
C ALA A 40 20.09 -1.48 11.68
N SER A 41 20.32 -2.80 11.58
CA SER A 41 19.89 -3.59 10.42
C SER A 41 18.36 -3.67 10.32
N LEU A 42 17.65 -3.79 11.45
CA LEU A 42 16.20 -3.73 11.47
C LEU A 42 15.69 -2.33 11.08
N ALA A 43 16.32 -1.26 11.56
CA ALA A 43 15.96 0.10 11.19
C ALA A 43 16.21 0.37 9.70
N GLU A 44 17.31 -0.13 9.12
CA GLU A 44 17.55 -0.07 7.68
C GLU A 44 16.52 -0.91 6.89
N GLN A 45 16.19 -2.11 7.34
CA GLN A 45 15.16 -2.94 6.70
C GLN A 45 13.78 -2.29 6.78
N ILE A 46 13.41 -1.66 7.91
CA ILE A 46 12.17 -0.90 8.05
C ILE A 46 12.21 0.34 7.15
N LYS A 47 13.33 1.07 7.13
CA LYS A 47 13.54 2.27 6.30
C LYS A 47 13.48 1.92 4.81
N ASP A 48 14.04 0.80 4.39
CA ASP A 48 13.99 0.34 3.00
C ASP A 48 12.61 -0.23 2.66
N ALA A 49 11.95 -0.93 3.59
CA ALA A 49 10.56 -1.36 3.42
C ALA A 49 9.60 -0.16 3.31
N THR A 50 9.82 0.93 4.06
CA THR A 50 9.01 2.16 4.00
C THR A 50 9.38 3.06 2.82
N LYS A 51 10.65 3.15 2.41
CA LYS A 51 11.04 3.82 1.16
C LYS A 51 10.43 3.16 -0.07
N ASN A 52 10.33 1.83 -0.06
CA ASN A 52 9.73 1.04 -1.14
C ASN A 52 8.23 0.81 -0.95
N ALA A 53 7.63 1.26 0.16
CA ALA A 53 6.20 1.18 0.37
C ALA A 53 5.50 2.14 -0.60
N ARG A 54 4.74 1.58 -1.55
CA ARG A 54 3.79 2.34 -2.35
C ARG A 54 2.77 2.96 -1.41
N THR A 55 2.98 4.21 -1.05
CA THR A 55 2.05 4.96 -0.20
C THR A 55 1.07 5.68 -1.11
N GLU A 56 -0.08 5.04 -1.34
CA GLU A 56 -1.28 5.72 -1.84
C GLU A 56 -1.93 6.49 -0.68
N GLY A 57 -2.60 7.58 -0.98
CA GLY A 57 -3.21 8.36 0.10
C GLY A 57 -4.03 9.55 -0.36
N ILE A 58 -4.98 9.90 0.50
CA ILE A 58 -5.78 11.12 0.41
C ILE A 58 -5.39 11.95 1.63
N THR A 59 -4.85 13.15 1.41
CA THR A 59 -4.48 14.06 2.50
C THR A 59 -5.27 15.34 2.37
N THR A 60 -5.90 15.80 3.46
CA THR A 60 -6.62 17.09 3.49
C THR A 60 -5.96 18.02 4.48
N VAL A 61 -5.50 19.18 4.00
CA VAL A 61 -4.91 20.24 4.84
C VAL A 61 -5.60 21.56 4.49
N ASN A 62 -6.14 22.25 5.48
CA ASN A 62 -6.83 23.54 5.31
C ASN A 62 -7.93 23.52 4.23
N GLY A 63 -8.68 22.41 4.15
CA GLY A 63 -9.77 22.24 3.17
C GLY A 63 -9.32 21.87 1.75
N ILE A 64 -8.01 21.84 1.48
CA ILE A 64 -7.45 21.38 0.21
C ILE A 64 -7.14 19.88 0.32
N THR A 65 -7.70 19.09 -0.59
CA THR A 65 -7.44 17.65 -0.67
C THR A 65 -6.40 17.37 -1.75
N ILE A 66 -5.36 16.61 -1.42
CA ILE A 66 -4.36 16.09 -2.34
C ILE A 66 -4.54 14.57 -2.42
N ILE A 67 -4.68 14.05 -3.63
CA ILE A 67 -4.70 12.62 -3.90
C ILE A 67 -3.34 12.20 -4.44
N THR A 68 -2.80 11.09 -3.92
CA THR A 68 -1.56 10.47 -4.39
C THR A 68 -1.85 9.01 -4.71
N MET A 69 -1.59 8.61 -5.95
CA MET A 69 -1.80 7.23 -6.42
C MET A 69 -0.58 6.71 -7.18
N PHE A 70 -0.39 5.40 -7.19
CA PHE A 70 0.54 4.73 -8.09
C PHE A 70 -0.24 4.17 -9.28
N ILE A 71 0.14 4.56 -10.50
CA ILE A 71 -0.49 4.11 -11.75
C ILE A 71 0.62 3.70 -12.71
N GLY A 72 0.58 2.48 -13.22
CA GLY A 72 1.63 1.95 -14.10
C GLY A 72 3.01 1.97 -13.47
N GLY A 73 3.09 1.77 -12.15
CA GLY A 73 4.33 1.85 -11.38
C GLY A 73 4.91 3.25 -11.18
N LYS A 74 4.22 4.32 -11.61
CA LYS A 74 4.63 5.71 -11.38
C LYS A 74 3.72 6.38 -10.35
N ARG A 75 4.30 7.22 -9.49
CA ARG A 75 3.56 8.00 -8.50
C ARG A 75 3.01 9.27 -9.16
N TYR A 76 1.70 9.49 -9.02
CA TYR A 76 1.02 10.71 -9.45
C TYR A 76 0.42 11.44 -8.25
N SER A 77 0.24 12.74 -8.37
CA SER A 77 -0.48 13.54 -7.37
C SER A 77 -1.28 14.64 -8.01
N ALA A 78 -2.47 14.90 -7.48
CA ALA A 78 -3.37 15.93 -7.95
C ALA A 78 -3.98 16.66 -6.75
N GLN A 79 -4.07 17.98 -6.89
CA GLN A 79 -4.78 18.83 -5.94
C GLN A 79 -6.22 18.96 -6.41
N LEU A 80 -7.16 18.73 -5.49
CA LEU A 80 -8.58 18.85 -5.75
C LEU A 80 -9.10 20.20 -5.29
N PRO A 81 -10.22 20.67 -5.88
CA PRO A 81 -10.95 21.81 -5.36
C PRO A 81 -11.32 21.63 -3.88
N PRO A 82 -11.46 22.72 -3.10
CA PRO A 82 -11.86 22.63 -1.71
C PRO A 82 -13.16 21.85 -1.51
N TYR A 83 -13.23 21.08 -0.42
CA TYR A 83 -14.40 20.29 -0.04
C TYR A 83 -14.80 19.17 -1.02
N SER A 84 -13.86 18.70 -1.85
CA SER A 84 -14.10 17.55 -2.72
C SER A 84 -14.27 16.25 -1.93
N SER A 85 -15.28 15.46 -2.29
CA SER A 85 -15.44 14.07 -1.84
C SER A 85 -14.64 13.15 -2.75
N VAL A 86 -13.89 12.23 -2.16
CA VAL A 86 -12.96 11.36 -2.88
C VAL A 86 -13.06 9.94 -2.39
N THR A 87 -13.15 9.01 -3.33
CA THR A 87 -12.93 7.58 -3.11
C THR A 87 -11.90 7.07 -4.10
N THR A 88 -10.96 6.26 -3.62
CA THR A 88 -9.98 5.58 -4.47
C THR A 88 -10.03 4.07 -4.25
N GLN A 89 -9.78 3.32 -5.31
CA GLN A 89 -9.64 1.86 -5.27
C GLN A 89 -8.51 1.46 -6.23
N SER A 90 -7.70 0.47 -5.83
CA SER A 90 -6.57 -0.02 -6.61
C SER A 90 -6.54 -1.54 -6.51
N TYR A 91 -6.42 -2.23 -7.64
CA TYR A 91 -6.29 -3.68 -7.67
C TYR A 91 -5.53 -4.16 -8.90
N ILE A 92 -4.99 -5.38 -8.81
CA ILE A 92 -4.27 -6.05 -9.88
C ILE A 92 -5.05 -7.29 -10.28
N ASN A 93 -5.36 -7.39 -11.57
CA ASN A 93 -5.96 -8.56 -12.21
C ASN A 93 -4.98 -9.15 -13.24
N TYR A 94 -5.39 -10.20 -13.93
CA TYR A 94 -4.63 -10.80 -15.02
C TYR A 94 -5.53 -10.96 -16.25
N ASN A 95 -5.00 -10.67 -17.43
CA ASN A 95 -5.70 -10.96 -18.68
C ASN A 95 -5.60 -12.47 -19.03
N ASN A 96 -6.24 -12.88 -20.12
CA ASN A 96 -6.22 -14.28 -20.58
C ASN A 96 -4.80 -14.79 -20.94
N GLU A 97 -3.86 -13.87 -21.21
CA GLU A 97 -2.45 -14.16 -21.50
C GLU A 97 -1.58 -14.16 -20.23
N ARG A 98 -2.20 -14.09 -19.04
CA ARG A 98 -1.54 -13.97 -17.73
C ARG A 98 -0.67 -12.72 -17.56
N GLN A 99 -0.93 -11.67 -18.35
CA GLN A 99 -0.30 -10.38 -18.14
C GLN A 99 -1.04 -9.62 -17.04
N PRO A 100 -0.32 -8.97 -16.11
CA PRO A 100 -0.95 -8.17 -15.07
C PRO A 100 -1.66 -6.96 -15.68
N ILE A 101 -2.88 -6.72 -15.21
CA ILE A 101 -3.69 -5.53 -15.46
C ILE A 101 -3.78 -4.78 -14.12
N GLU A 102 -3.17 -3.61 -14.04
CA GLU A 102 -3.35 -2.70 -12.90
C GLU A 102 -4.55 -1.80 -13.19
N GLU A 103 -5.52 -1.75 -12.28
CA GLU A 103 -6.65 -0.83 -12.36
C GLU A 103 -6.69 0.08 -11.13
N VAL A 104 -6.77 1.38 -11.38
CA VAL A 104 -6.96 2.40 -10.35
C VAL A 104 -8.23 3.17 -10.66
N ILE A 105 -9.20 3.10 -9.76
CA ILE A 105 -10.48 3.79 -9.86
C ILE A 105 -10.47 4.97 -8.90
N ILE A 106 -10.84 6.14 -9.41
CA ILE A 106 -10.94 7.38 -8.64
C ILE A 106 -12.31 7.98 -8.88
N ILE A 107 -13.00 8.29 -7.79
CA ILE A 107 -14.31 8.91 -7.80
C ILE A 107 -14.18 10.25 -7.09
N ILE A 108 -14.36 11.36 -7.81
CA ILE A 108 -14.31 12.72 -7.26
C ILE A 108 -15.67 13.37 -7.47
N ASN A 109 -16.37 13.70 -6.38
CA ASN A 109 -17.71 14.30 -6.44
C ASN A 109 -18.71 13.53 -7.32
N GLY A 110 -18.54 12.20 -7.44
CA GLY A 110 -19.35 11.32 -8.29
C GLY A 110 -18.84 11.12 -9.72
N ASP A 111 -17.87 11.90 -10.19
CA ASP A 111 -17.21 11.66 -11.47
C ASP A 111 -16.20 10.52 -11.34
N VAL A 112 -16.34 9.50 -12.18
CA VAL A 112 -15.54 8.26 -12.15
C VAL A 112 -14.46 8.34 -13.21
N THR A 113 -13.22 8.11 -12.79
CA THR A 113 -12.07 7.91 -13.68
C THR A 113 -11.45 6.54 -13.39
N VAL A 114 -11.20 5.77 -14.45
CA VAL A 114 -10.54 4.47 -14.37
C VAL A 114 -9.23 4.54 -15.15
N TYR A 115 -8.12 4.27 -14.47
CA TYR A 115 -6.81 4.11 -15.07
C TYR A 115 -6.51 2.62 -15.19
N ARG A 116 -6.39 2.12 -16.41
CA ARG A 116 -6.03 0.72 -16.66
C ARG A 116 -4.66 0.65 -17.30
N THR A 117 -3.70 -0.01 -16.65
CA THR A 117 -2.35 -0.23 -17.17
C THR A 117 -2.12 -1.68 -17.54
N VAL A 118 -1.69 -1.92 -18.77
CA VAL A 118 -1.27 -3.24 -19.27
C VAL A 118 0.07 -3.09 -20.00
N GLY A 119 1.06 -3.90 -19.64
CA GLY A 119 2.38 -3.86 -20.30
C GLY A 119 3.06 -2.49 -20.22
N GLY A 120 2.79 -1.70 -19.17
CA GLY A 120 3.33 -0.35 -19.00
C GLY A 120 2.60 0.76 -19.77
N ARG A 121 1.55 0.43 -20.54
CA ARG A 121 0.70 1.41 -21.22
C ARG A 121 -0.60 1.62 -20.43
N THR A 122 -0.91 2.87 -20.13
CA THR A 122 -2.13 3.25 -19.42
C THR A 122 -3.18 3.79 -20.39
N ILE A 123 -4.44 3.37 -20.22
CA ILE A 123 -5.61 3.97 -20.86
C ILE A 123 -6.48 4.55 -19.75
N VAL A 124 -7.03 5.74 -19.98
CA VAL A 124 -7.91 6.43 -19.04
C VAL A 124 -9.33 6.43 -19.58
N THR A 125 -10.29 5.95 -18.79
CA THR A 125 -11.72 5.93 -19.15
C THR A 125 -12.61 6.52 -18.07
N ASP A 126 -13.85 6.82 -18.42
CA ASP A 126 -14.92 7.06 -17.46
C ASP A 126 -15.44 5.74 -16.86
N GLY A 127 -16.44 5.82 -15.98
CA GLY A 127 -17.09 4.64 -15.39
C GLY A 127 -17.89 3.77 -16.39
N ASN A 128 -18.12 4.27 -17.61
CA ASN A 128 -18.82 3.55 -18.69
C ASN A 128 -17.84 2.95 -19.72
N GLY A 129 -16.53 3.18 -19.56
CA GLY A 129 -15.51 2.71 -20.49
C GLY A 129 -15.21 3.64 -21.66
N ASN A 130 -15.78 4.85 -21.71
CA ASN A 130 -15.42 5.84 -22.73
C ASN A 130 -14.06 6.43 -22.43
N VAL A 131 -13.21 6.56 -23.45
CA VAL A 131 -11.87 7.15 -23.29
C VAL A 131 -11.96 8.61 -22.86
N ARG A 132 -11.23 8.96 -21.81
CA ARG A 132 -11.09 10.33 -21.31
C ARG A 132 -9.89 11.01 -21.97
N SER A 133 -10.16 11.92 -22.89
CA SER A 133 -9.11 12.69 -23.57
C SER A 133 -8.43 13.74 -22.69
N ASP A 134 -8.98 14.04 -21.51
CA ASP A 134 -8.40 14.93 -20.50
C ASP A 134 -7.39 14.23 -19.57
N GLY A 135 -7.29 12.89 -19.67
CA GLY A 135 -6.42 12.06 -18.83
C GLY A 135 -6.85 12.00 -17.35
N GLY A 136 -8.06 12.48 -17.04
CA GLY A 136 -8.60 12.57 -15.69
C GLY A 136 -7.79 13.48 -14.76
N PRO A 137 -7.93 13.31 -13.42
CA PRO A 137 -7.30 14.17 -12.43
C PRO A 137 -5.76 14.26 -12.51
N PHE A 138 -5.11 13.26 -13.09
CA PHE A 138 -3.66 13.19 -13.21
C PHE A 138 -3.10 13.52 -14.60
N HIS A 139 -3.96 13.82 -15.58
CA HIS A 139 -3.56 14.15 -16.96
C HIS A 139 -2.60 13.13 -17.60
N ILE A 140 -2.98 11.84 -17.53
CA ILE A 140 -2.20 10.74 -18.13
C ILE A 140 -2.73 10.45 -19.54
N PHE A 141 -1.83 10.32 -20.53
CA PHE A 141 -2.15 10.09 -21.95
C PHE A 141 -1.31 8.95 -22.55
#